data_AF-A0A5N3XA01-F1
#
_entry.id   AF-A0A5N3XA01-F1
#
_cell.length_a   1.000
_cell.length_b   1.000
_cell.length_c   1.000
_cell.angle_alpha   90.00
_cell.angle_beta   90.00
_cell.angle_gamma   90.00
#
_symmetry.space_group_name_H-M   'P 1'
#
loop_
_entity.id
_entity.type
_entity.pdbx_description
1 polymer ?
#
loop_
_entity_poly.entity_id
_entity_poly.type
_entity_poly.pdbx_seq_one_letter_code
_entity_poly.pdbx_strand_id
1 'polypeptide(L)'
;APILCVCVCVCVCVCVCSLIFTKRRLDANHITSVPEGSFEGLTQLRHLWLDDNSLTEVPVHPLSNLPTLQALTLALNKISSIPDFAFTNLSSLVVL
;
A
#
# COMPACT_ATOMS: atom_id res chain seq x y z
N ALA A 1 5.75 15.59 -22.45
CA ALA A 1 5.54 15.97 -21.04
C ALA A 1 5.56 14.68 -20.23
N PRO A 2 6.46 14.50 -19.25
CA PRO A 2 6.66 13.21 -18.63
C PRO A 2 5.46 12.91 -17.73
N ILE A 3 4.74 11.86 -18.08
CA ILE A 3 3.72 11.26 -17.24
C ILE A 3 4.51 10.55 -16.12
N LEU A 4 4.36 11.00 -14.87
CA LEU A 4 4.96 10.34 -13.72
C LEU A 4 4.31 8.95 -13.58
N CYS A 5 4.91 7.93 -14.20
CA CYS A 5 4.61 6.54 -13.91
C CYS A 5 5.12 6.22 -12.51
N VAL A 6 4.24 6.25 -11.51
CA VAL A 6 4.52 5.60 -10.23
C VAL A 6 4.41 4.09 -10.50
N CYS A 7 5.52 3.48 -10.92
CA CYS A 7 5.63 2.03 -11.03
C CYS A 7 5.55 1.43 -9.63
N VAL A 8 4.38 0.92 -9.25
CA VAL A 8 4.29 -0.12 -8.23
C VAL A 8 4.99 -1.33 -8.87
N CYS A 9 6.28 -1.48 -8.64
CA CYS A 9 7.15 -2.45 -9.32
C CYS A 9 6.88 -3.88 -8.79
N VAL A 10 5.66 -4.38 -9.02
CA VAL A 10 5.19 -5.69 -8.56
C VAL A 10 4.72 -6.49 -9.78
N CYS A 11 5.57 -6.72 -10.77
CA CYS A 11 5.31 -7.57 -11.97
C CYS A 11 3.97 -7.37 -12.74
N VAL A 12 3.18 -6.35 -12.41
CA VAL A 12 1.88 -6.03 -13.00
C VAL A 12 1.90 -4.52 -13.20
N CYS A 13 1.99 -4.07 -14.45
CA CYS A 13 1.87 -2.65 -14.81
C CYS A 13 0.46 -2.15 -14.48
N VAL A 14 0.20 -1.77 -13.22
CA VAL A 14 -1.01 -1.01 -12.88
C VAL A 14 -0.66 0.46 -13.03
N CYS A 15 -0.86 1.00 -14.24
CA CYS A 15 -0.72 2.44 -14.51
C CYS A 15 -1.70 3.22 -13.62
N VAL A 16 -1.20 3.95 -12.63
CA VAL A 16 -1.98 4.91 -11.85
C VAL A 16 -1.70 6.31 -12.40
N CYS A 17 -2.55 6.78 -13.31
CA CYS A 17 -2.56 8.20 -13.66
C CYS A 17 -3.05 9.00 -12.45
N SER A 18 -2.28 10.01 -12.04
CA SER A 18 -2.62 10.94 -10.96
C SER A 18 -3.96 11.64 -11.20
N LEU A 19 -5.03 11.05 -10.66
CA LEU A 19 -6.34 11.66 -10.48
C LEU A 19 -6.76 11.41 -9.04
N ILE A 20 -6.27 12.21 -8.08
CA ILE A 20 -6.77 12.37 -6.69
C ILE A 20 -7.49 11.11 -6.14
N PHE A 21 -6.81 9.96 -6.09
CA PHE A 21 -7.44 8.72 -5.63
C PHE A 21 -7.23 8.58 -4.13
N THR A 22 -8.28 8.80 -3.35
CA THR A 22 -8.29 8.60 -1.89
C THR A 22 -8.45 7.13 -1.49
N LYS A 23 -8.61 6.23 -2.46
CA LYS A 23 -8.98 4.82 -2.30
C LYS A 23 -8.21 3.98 -3.32
N ARG A 24 -7.48 2.95 -2.87
CA ARG A 24 -6.71 2.06 -3.73
C ARG A 24 -6.98 0.60 -3.39
N ARG A 25 -7.66 -0.09 -4.30
CA ARG A 25 -7.97 -1.52 -4.22
C ARG A 25 -6.90 -2.33 -4.94
N LEU A 26 -6.21 -3.18 -4.20
CA LEU A 26 -5.24 -4.15 -4.68
C LEU A 26 -5.57 -5.55 -4.11
N ASP A 27 -6.81 -5.74 -3.65
CA ASP A 27 -7.32 -7.01 -3.15
C ASP A 27 -7.35 -8.10 -4.23
N ALA A 28 -7.24 -9.37 -3.82
CA ALA A 28 -7.32 -10.55 -4.69
C ALA A 28 -6.29 -10.55 -5.84
N ASN A 29 -5.04 -10.20 -5.52
CA ASN A 29 -3.92 -10.26 -6.46
C ASN A 29 -2.85 -11.27 -6.02
N HIS A 30 -1.80 -11.42 -6.83
CA HIS A 30 -0.64 -12.25 -6.48
C HIS A 30 0.54 -11.42 -5.97
N ILE A 31 0.26 -10.34 -5.22
CA ILE A 31 1.30 -9.47 -4.67
C ILE A 31 2.04 -10.24 -3.58
N THR A 32 3.34 -10.48 -3.81
CA THR A 32 4.23 -11.16 -2.85
C THR A 32 5.04 -10.18 -2.02
N SER A 33 5.29 -8.99 -2.54
CA SER A 33 6.01 -7.91 -1.85
C SER A 33 5.56 -6.56 -2.41
N VAL A 34 5.73 -5.50 -1.61
CA VAL A 34 5.52 -4.11 -2.04
C VAL A 34 6.86 -3.39 -1.93
N PRO A 35 7.51 -3.03 -3.04
CA PRO A 35 8.80 -2.35 -2.99
C PRO A 35 8.65 -0.94 -2.40
N GLU A 36 9.74 -0.45 -1.82
CA GLU A 36 9.85 0.93 -1.35
C GLU A 36 9.47 1.91 -2.48
N GLY A 37 8.81 3.01 -2.13
CA GLY A 37 8.38 4.02 -3.11
C GLY A 37 7.12 3.64 -3.91
N SER A 38 6.57 2.42 -3.76
CA SER A 38 5.33 2.02 -4.48
C SER A 38 4.15 2.98 -4.27
N PHE A 39 4.09 3.62 -3.10
CA PHE A 39 3.03 4.57 -2.76
C PHE A 39 3.53 6.02 -2.68
N GLU A 40 4.71 6.29 -3.23
CA GLU A 40 5.26 7.64 -3.25
C GLU A 40 4.35 8.59 -4.06
N GLY A 41 4.13 9.78 -3.52
CA GLY A 41 3.21 10.77 -4.11
C GLY A 41 1.72 10.52 -3.85
N LEU A 42 1.31 9.38 -3.28
CA LEU A 42 -0.08 9.09 -2.90
C LEU A 42 -0.47 9.71 -1.54
N THR A 43 -0.10 10.97 -1.32
CA THR A 43 -0.26 11.66 -0.02
C THR A 43 -1.71 11.87 0.42
N GLN A 44 -2.67 11.68 -0.48
CA GLN A 44 -4.11 11.80 -0.24
C GLN A 44 -4.81 10.45 -0.07
N LEU A 45 -4.08 9.33 -0.07
CA LEU A 45 -4.66 8.00 0.03
C LEU A 45 -5.19 7.74 1.45
N ARG A 46 -6.48 7.44 1.55
CA ARG A 46 -7.18 7.18 2.82
C ARG A 46 -7.51 5.70 3.03
N HIS A 47 -7.72 4.95 1.96
CA HIS A 47 -8.07 3.53 2.06
C HIS A 47 -7.17 2.70 1.14
N LEU A 48 -6.56 1.66 1.68
CA LEU A 48 -5.71 0.73 0.97
C LEU A 48 -6.17 -0.70 1.27
N TRP A 49 -6.63 -1.41 0.24
CA TRP A 49 -6.99 -2.81 0.36
C TRP A 49 -5.90 -3.69 -0.25
N LEU A 50 -5.29 -4.53 0.58
CA LEU A 50 -4.26 -5.50 0.21
C LEU A 50 -4.65 -6.91 0.64
N ASP A 51 -5.92 -7.14 0.96
CA ASP A 51 -6.42 -8.45 1.33
C ASP A 51 -6.34 -9.47 0.18
N ASP A 52 -6.32 -10.75 0.52
CA ASP A 52 -6.26 -11.86 -0.44
C ASP A 52 -5.07 -11.72 -1.39
N ASN A 53 -3.88 -11.62 -0.81
CA ASN A 53 -2.61 -11.55 -1.52
C ASN A 53 -1.62 -12.58 -0.94
N SER A 54 -0.37 -12.55 -1.40
CA SER A 54 0.69 -13.45 -0.92
C SER A 54 1.82 -12.71 -0.19
N LEU A 55 1.50 -11.58 0.46
CA LEU A 55 2.48 -10.84 1.26
C LEU A 55 2.97 -11.71 2.41
N THR A 56 4.29 -11.87 2.53
CA THR A 56 4.92 -12.61 3.64
C THR A 56 5.26 -11.70 4.82
N GLU A 57 5.28 -10.39 4.60
CA GLU A 57 5.62 -9.37 5.59
C GLU A 57 4.76 -8.12 5.40
N VAL A 58 4.62 -7.32 6.45
CA VAL A 58 3.96 -6.02 6.37
C VAL A 58 4.87 -5.04 5.62
N PRO A 59 4.38 -4.32 4.59
CA PRO A 59 5.18 -3.35 3.85
C PRO A 59 5.34 -2.04 4.63
N VAL A 60 6.13 -2.06 5.72
CA VAL A 60 6.30 -0.92 6.64
C VAL A 60 6.85 0.33 5.92
N HIS A 61 7.90 0.17 5.11
CA HIS A 61 8.53 1.30 4.39
C HIS A 61 7.61 1.94 3.34
N PRO A 62 6.91 1.17 2.49
CA PRO A 62 5.90 1.76 1.60
C PRO A 62 4.77 2.47 2.35
N LEU A 63 4.30 1.90 3.47
CA LEU A 63 3.20 2.46 4.26
C LEU A 63 3.60 3.75 4.99
N SER A 64 4.87 3.93 5.39
CA SER A 64 5.30 5.15 6.08
C SER A 64 5.13 6.42 5.24
N ASN A 65 5.00 6.30 3.93
CA ASN A 65 4.77 7.41 3.01
C ASN A 65 3.29 7.79 2.84
N LEU A 66 2.39 7.22 3.66
CA LEU A 66 0.94 7.43 3.60
C LEU A 66 0.38 8.10 4.87
N PRO A 67 0.68 9.39 5.12
CA PRO A 67 0.31 10.06 6.36
C PRO A 67 -1.21 10.22 6.56
N THR A 68 -1.98 10.16 5.48
CA THR A 68 -3.45 10.33 5.49
C THR A 68 -4.21 9.01 5.43
N LEU A 69 -3.53 7.86 5.52
CA LEU A 69 -4.17 6.55 5.48
C LEU A 69 -5.03 6.35 6.72
N GLN A 70 -6.30 5.99 6.50
CA GLN A 70 -7.32 5.80 7.53
C GLN A 70 -7.75 4.34 7.66
N ALA A 71 -7.71 3.59 6.56
CA ALA A 71 -8.06 2.18 6.53
C ALA A 71 -7.02 1.38 5.73
N LEU A 72 -6.54 0.30 6.33
CA LEU A 72 -5.65 -0.69 5.72
C LEU A 72 -6.25 -2.07 5.94
N THR A 73 -6.30 -2.93 4.92
CA THR A 73 -6.65 -4.35 5.10
C THR A 73 -5.52 -5.22 4.59
N LEU A 74 -5.09 -6.17 5.42
CA LEU A 74 -4.04 -7.15 5.10
C LEU A 74 -4.53 -8.60 5.32
N ALA A 75 -5.84 -8.80 5.47
CA ALA A 75 -6.43 -10.11 5.67
C ALA A 75 -6.09 -11.08 4.53
N LEU A 76 -6.10 -12.39 4.80
CA LEU A 76 -5.84 -13.42 3.78
C LEU A 76 -4.49 -13.23 3.05
N ASN A 77 -3.46 -12.79 3.79
CA ASN A 77 -2.07 -12.81 3.36
C ASN A 77 -1.28 -13.92 4.08
N LYS A 78 0.02 -14.03 3.77
CA LYS A 78 0.95 -15.00 4.37
C LYS A 78 1.87 -14.35 5.42
N ILE A 79 1.41 -13.26 6.04
CA ILE A 79 2.19 -12.48 7.00
C ILE A 79 2.34 -13.30 8.28
N SER A 80 3.56 -13.71 8.61
CA SER A 80 3.85 -14.54 9.79
C SER A 80 4.12 -13.73 11.05
N SER A 81 4.55 -12.48 10.90
CA SER A 81 4.89 -11.59 12.01
C SER A 81 4.64 -10.14 11.61
N ILE A 82 4.24 -9.34 12.61
CA ILE A 82 4.04 -7.90 12.47
C ILE A 82 5.01 -7.24 13.46
N PRO A 83 5.98 -6.44 12.99
CA PRO A 83 6.85 -5.71 13.91
C PRO A 83 6.06 -4.64 14.65
N ASP A 84 6.41 -4.37 15.91
CA ASP A 84 5.71 -3.37 16.75
C ASP A 84 5.69 -1.96 16.13
N PHE A 85 6.71 -1.65 15.32
CA PHE A 85 6.84 -0.39 14.61
C PHE A 85 6.13 -0.36 13.25
N ALA A 86 5.42 -1.42 12.85
CA ALA A 86 4.85 -1.55 11.50
C ALA A 86 3.90 -0.40 11.10
N PHE A 87 3.19 0.15 12.08
CA PHE A 87 2.12 1.14 11.85
C PHE A 87 2.34 2.44 12.63
N THR A 88 3.50 2.64 13.26
CA THR A 88 3.77 3.82 14.11
C THR A 88 3.71 5.14 13.36
N ASN A 89 4.07 5.13 12.06
CA ASN A 89 4.03 6.31 11.21
C ASN A 89 2.62 6.60 10.63
N LEU A 90 1.67 5.67 10.77
CA LEU A 90 0.31 5.81 10.25
C LEU A 90 -0.60 6.52 11.26
N SER A 91 -0.29 7.79 11.56
CA SER A 91 -1.00 8.59 12.59
C SER A 91 -2.49 8.79 12.34
N SER A 92 -2.95 8.65 11.09
CA SER A 92 -4.36 8.80 10.72
C SER A 92 -5.12 7.46 10.67
N LEU A 93 -4.47 6.34 10.97
CA LEU A 93 -5.06 5.00 10.81
C LEU A 93 -6.13 4.76 11.88
N VAL A 94 -7.32 4.41 11.42
CA VAL A 94 -8.48 4.14 12.28
C VAL A 94 -8.90 2.67 12.17
N VAL A 95 -8.69 2.05 11.00
CA VAL A 95 -9.12 0.68 10.70
C VAL A 95 -7.93 -0.11 10.15
N LEU A 96 -7.68 -1.29 10.73
CA LEU A 96 -6.64 -2.25 10.34
C LEU A 96 -7.20 -3.67 10.28
#